data_AF-A0A452ZHY2-F1
#
_entry.id   AF-A0A452ZHY2-F1
#
_cell.length_a   1.000
_cell.length_b   1.000
_cell.length_c   1.000
_cell.angle_alpha   90.00
_cell.angle_beta   90.00
_cell.angle_gamma   90.00
#
_symmetry.space_group_name_H-M   'P 1'
#
loop_
_entity.id
_entity.type
_entity.pdbx_description
1 polymer ?
#
loop_
_entity_poly.entity_id
_entity_poly.type
_entity_poly.pdbx_seq_one_letter_code
_entity_poly.pdbx_strand_id
1 'polypeptide(L)'
;RSDPPGGPAKMVLAQLGGSISRALAQMSNATVIDEKVLGECLNEISRALLQSDVQFKMVRDMQTNIRKIVNLETLAAGTNKRRIIQQV
;
A
#
# COMPACT_ATOMS: atom_id res chain seq x y z
N ARG A 1 -39.93 9.66 -11.89
CA ARG A 1 -38.58 10.26 -12.05
C ARG A 1 -37.83 9.87 -10.79
N SER A 2 -37.19 8.71 -10.83
CA SER A 2 -36.67 8.01 -9.66
C SER A 2 -35.17 8.29 -9.62
N ASP A 3 -34.76 9.35 -8.92
CA ASP A 3 -33.34 9.61 -8.73
C ASP A 3 -32.75 8.47 -7.86
N PRO A 4 -31.70 7.77 -8.31
CA PRO A 4 -31.11 6.69 -7.55
C PRO A 4 -30.36 7.22 -6.31
N PRO A 5 -30.33 6.46 -5.20
CA PRO A 5 -29.71 6.89 -3.96
C PRO A 5 -28.18 6.80 -4.07
N GLY A 6 -27.53 7.90 -4.45
CA GLY A 6 -26.08 8.03 -4.43
C GLY A 6 -25.53 8.73 -5.66
N GLY A 7 -25.30 10.03 -5.56
CA GLY A 7 -24.63 10.79 -6.61
C GLY A 7 -23.22 10.26 -6.92
N PRO A 8 -22.65 10.63 -8.09
CA PRO A 8 -21.39 10.07 -8.60
C PRO A 8 -20.23 10.14 -7.60
N ALA A 9 -20.14 11.22 -6.80
CA ALA A 9 -19.11 11.36 -5.77
C ALA A 9 -19.19 10.29 -4.66
N LYS A 10 -20.39 9.85 -4.26
CA LYS A 10 -20.56 8.76 -3.27
C LYS A 10 -20.07 7.43 -3.81
N MET A 11 -20.27 7.17 -5.11
CA MET A 11 -19.79 5.95 -5.77
C MET A 11 -18.27 5.93 -5.89
N VAL A 12 -17.63 7.06 -6.20
CA VAL A 12 -16.17 7.18 -6.30
C VAL A 12 -15.50 6.93 -4.95
N LEU A 13 -16.01 7.55 -3.88
CA LEU A 13 -15.47 7.35 -2.53
C LEU A 13 -15.67 5.91 -2.03
N ALA A 14 -16.81 5.30 -2.31
CA ALA A 14 -17.07 3.90 -1.99
C ALA A 14 -16.15 2.96 -2.78
N GLN A 15 -15.89 3.24 -4.06
CA GLN A 15 -14.94 2.48 -4.87
C GLN A 15 -13.51 2.64 -4.37
N LEU A 16 -13.08 3.85 -4.03
CA LEU A 16 -11.76 4.13 -3.47
C LEU A 16 -11.54 3.34 -2.17
N GLY A 17 -12.48 3.46 -1.22
CA GLY A 17 -12.42 2.73 0.04
C GLY A 17 -12.40 1.22 -0.17
N GLY A 18 -13.24 0.70 -1.06
CA GLY A 18 -13.28 -0.72 -1.39
C GLY A 18 -12.00 -1.25 -2.04
N SER A 19 -11.36 -0.47 -2.92
CA SER A 19 -10.09 -0.84 -3.57
C SER A 19 -8.93 -0.85 -2.58
N ILE A 20 -8.83 0.15 -1.70
CA ILE A 20 -7.79 0.20 -0.67
C ILE A 20 -7.96 -0.94 0.34
N SER A 21 -9.19 -1.17 0.84
CA SER A 21 -9.46 -2.27 1.76
C SER A 21 -9.15 -3.64 1.16
N ARG A 22 -9.43 -3.86 -0.13
CA ARG A 22 -9.06 -5.10 -0.83
C ARG A 22 -7.55 -5.29 -0.93
N ALA A 23 -6.82 -4.25 -1.33
CA ALA A 23 -5.37 -4.32 -1.46
C ALA A 23 -4.69 -4.64 -0.11
N LEU A 24 -5.16 -4.01 0.98
CA LEU A 24 -4.68 -4.30 2.33
C LEU A 24 -5.07 -5.70 2.82
N ALA A 25 -6.30 -6.15 2.55
CA ALA A 25 -6.73 -7.51 2.90
C ALA A 25 -5.93 -8.59 2.15
N GLN A 26 -5.58 -8.34 0.88
CA GLN A 26 -4.72 -9.23 0.10
C GLN A 26 -3.30 -9.31 0.69
N MET A 27 -2.72 -8.16 1.10
CA MET A 27 -1.44 -8.16 1.79
C MET A 27 -1.49 -8.89 3.13
N SER A 28 -2.54 -8.70 3.93
CA SER A 28 -2.68 -9.33 5.24
C SER A 28 -2.89 -10.84 5.18
N ASN A 29 -3.51 -11.34 4.09
CA ASN A 29 -3.76 -12.76 3.88
C ASN A 29 -2.63 -13.47 3.14
N ALA A 30 -1.67 -12.73 2.57
CA ALA A 30 -0.52 -13.31 1.87
C ALA A 30 0.42 -13.97 2.89
N THR A 31 0.55 -15.30 2.82
CA THR A 31 1.45 -16.11 3.67
C THR A 31 2.93 -15.76 3.48
N VAL A 32 3.28 -15.22 2.31
CA VAL A 32 4.60 -14.70 1.98
C VAL A 32 4.41 -13.35 1.29
N ILE A 33 4.90 -12.28 1.91
CA ILE A 33 4.87 -10.94 1.31
C ILE A 33 6.16 -10.75 0.52
N ASP A 34 6.10 -11.06 -0.77
CA ASP A 34 7.19 -10.79 -1.71
C ASP A 34 7.13 -9.34 -2.22
N GLU A 35 8.27 -8.85 -2.70
CA GLU A 35 8.38 -7.51 -3.28
C GLU A 35 7.43 -7.30 -4.48
N LYS A 36 7.12 -8.38 -5.21
CA LYS A 36 6.13 -8.39 -6.30
C LYS A 36 4.71 -8.12 -5.78
N VAL A 37 4.29 -8.81 -4.72
CA VAL A 37 2.95 -8.68 -4.11
C VAL A 37 2.78 -7.29 -3.51
N LEU A 38 3.81 -6.80 -2.80
CA LEU A 38 3.83 -5.43 -2.30
C LEU A 38 3.74 -4.40 -3.43
N GLY A 39 4.46 -4.62 -4.52
CA GLY A 39 4.42 -3.77 -5.70
C GLY A 39 3.03 -3.71 -6.34
N GLU A 40 2.35 -4.84 -6.48
CA GLU A 40 0.98 -4.94 -7.01
C GLU A 40 -0.02 -4.20 -6.12
N CYS A 41 0.03 -4.41 -4.80
CA CYS A 41 -0.82 -3.70 -3.83
C CYS A 41 -0.61 -2.18 -3.88
N LEU A 42 0.65 -1.72 -3.84
CA LEU A 42 0.98 -0.30 -3.93
C LEU A 42 0.49 0.33 -5.23
N ASN A 43 0.54 -0.41 -6.34
CA ASN A 43 0.08 0.06 -7.64
C ASN A 43 -1.44 0.22 -7.67
N GLU A 44 -2.17 -0.72 -7.06
CA GLU A 44 -3.64 -0.69 -6.96
C GLU A 44 -4.11 0.50 -6.10
N ILE A 45 -3.49 0.71 -4.94
CA ILE A 45 -3.72 1.90 -4.09
C ILE A 45 -3.40 3.18 -4.85
N SER A 46 -2.29 3.21 -5.59
CA SER A 46 -1.87 4.40 -6.33
C SER A 46 -2.83 4.76 -7.46
N ARG A 47 -3.35 3.77 -8.19
CA ARG A 47 -4.39 3.99 -9.20
C ARG A 47 -5.66 4.57 -8.57
N ALA A 48 -6.08 4.04 -7.42
CA ALA A 48 -7.26 4.51 -6.73
C ALA A 48 -7.09 5.96 -6.22
N LEU A 49 -5.91 6.30 -5.68
CA LEU A 49 -5.59 7.67 -5.24
C LEU A 49 -5.55 8.65 -6.43
N LEU A 50 -4.97 8.27 -7.56
CA LEU A 50 -4.94 9.10 -8.76
C LEU A 50 -6.35 9.34 -9.35
N GLN A 51 -7.24 8.35 -9.26
CA GLN A 51 -8.65 8.50 -9.64
C GLN A 51 -9.44 9.41 -8.69
N SER A 52 -8.90 9.68 -7.51
CA SER A 52 -9.53 10.48 -6.46
C SER A 52 -8.96 11.91 -6.41
N ASP A 53 -8.37 12.39 -7.51
CA ASP A 53 -7.74 13.72 -7.63
C ASP A 53 -6.57 13.98 -6.66
N VAL A 54 -5.90 12.92 -6.18
CA VAL A 54 -4.66 13.07 -5.40
C VAL A 54 -3.49 13.39 -6.32
N GLN A 55 -2.66 14.35 -5.93
CA GLN A 55 -1.50 14.78 -6.71
C GLN A 55 -0.49 13.64 -6.90
N PHE A 56 -0.06 13.42 -8.15
CA PHE A 56 0.91 12.37 -8.51
C PHE A 56 2.19 12.38 -7.66
N LYS A 57 2.71 13.57 -7.33
CA LYS A 57 3.88 13.72 -6.47
C LYS A 57 3.68 13.08 -5.10
N MET A 58 2.53 13.31 -4.47
CA MET A 58 2.19 12.75 -3.17
C MET A 58 2.06 11.22 -3.22
N VAL A 59 1.45 10.69 -4.28
CA VAL A 59 1.33 9.24 -4.50
C VAL A 59 2.71 8.59 -4.69
N ARG A 60 3.60 9.24 -5.44
CA ARG A 60 4.97 8.77 -5.65
C ARG A 60 5.81 8.81 -4.37
N ASP A 61 5.69 9.87 -3.58
CA ASP A 61 6.39 10.01 -2.30
C ASP A 61 5.90 8.93 -1.32
N MET A 62 4.59 8.66 -1.28
CA MET A 62 4.01 7.56 -0.50
C MET A 62 4.60 6.19 -0.90
N GLN A 63 4.61 5.85 -2.19
CA GLN A 63 5.20 4.59 -2.66
C GLN A 63 6.68 4.46 -2.26
N THR A 64 7.45 5.55 -2.40
CA THR A 64 8.88 5.56 -2.07
C THR A 64 9.10 5.37 -0.58
N ASN A 65 8.30 6.03 0.26
CA ASN A 65 8.39 5.91 1.72
C ASN A 65 8.02 4.49 2.20
N ILE A 66 6.95 3.90 1.66
CA ILE A 66 6.55 2.53 2.03
C ILE A 66 7.63 1.51 1.63
N ARG A 67 8.19 1.61 0.41
CA ARG A 67 9.29 0.74 -0.03
C ARG A 67 10.53 0.86 0.85
N LYS A 68 10.86 2.08 1.30
CA LYS A 68 11.97 2.30 2.24
C LYS A 68 11.71 1.64 3.59
N ILE A 69 10.52 1.79 4.17
CA ILE A 69 10.17 1.20 5.47
C ILE A 69 10.26 -0.33 5.40
N VAL A 70 9.65 -0.94 4.37
CA VAL A 70 9.65 -2.40 4.23
C VAL A 70 11.06 -2.94 3.99
N ASN A 71 11.88 -2.27 3.16
CA ASN A 71 13.27 -2.68 2.95
C ASN A 71 14.10 -2.57 4.24
N LEU A 72 13.85 -1.55 5.07
CA LEU A 72 14.49 -1.41 6.38
C LEU A 72 14.08 -2.53 7.35
N GLU A 73 12.82 -2.96 7.35
CA GLU A 73 12.37 -4.12 8.15
C GLU A 73 13.05 -5.42 7.68
N THR A 74 13.14 -5.63 6.37
CA THR A 74 13.87 -6.78 5.78
C THR A 74 15.36 -6.75 6.14
N LEU A 75 16.00 -5.58 6.10
CA LEU A 75 17.39 -5.40 6.53
C LEU A 75 17.58 -5.59 8.05
N ALA A 76 16.62 -5.14 8.87
CA ALA A 76 16.65 -5.30 10.32
C ALA A 76 16.51 -6.76 10.75
N ALA A 77 15.73 -7.56 10.02
CA ALA A 77 15.62 -9.01 10.23
C ALA A 77 16.97 -9.73 9.96
N GLY A 78 17.80 -9.22 9.06
CA GLY A 78 19.12 -9.78 8.72
C GLY A 78 20.30 -9.25 9.55
N THR A 79 20.22 -8.03 10.10
CA THR A 79 21.39 -7.32 10.64
C THR A 79 21.64 -7.57 12.14
N ASN A 80 20.64 -7.99 12.90
CA ASN A 80 20.80 -8.15 14.36
C ASN A 80 21.68 -9.34 14.81
N LYS A 81 22.11 -10.24 13.91
CA LYS A 81 22.94 -11.40 14.30
C LYS A 81 24.45 -11.15 14.23
N ARG A 82 24.94 -10.31 13.30
CA ARG A 82 26.39 -10.10 13.13
C ARG A 82 27.00 -9.11 14.12
N ARG A 83 26.22 -8.16 14.64
CA ARG A 83 26.72 -7.14 15.58
C ARG A 83 26.85 -7.61 17.03
N ILE A 84 26.26 -8.76 17.38
CA ILE A 84 26.33 -9.35 18.72
C ILE A 84 27.60 -10.21 18.89
N ILE A 85 28.14 -10.79 17.81
CA ILE A 85 29.26 -11.75 17.89
C ILE A 85 30.64 -11.04 17.93
N GLN A 86 30.70 -9.72 17.70
CA GLN A 86 31.97 -8.98 17.68
C GLN A 86 32.28 -8.22 18.99
N GLN A 87 31.47 -8.40 20.04
CA GLN A 87 31.69 -7.81 21.37
C GLN A 87 32.00 -8.86 22.45
N VAL A 88 32.36 -10.09 22.08
CA VAL A 88 32.80 -11.14 23.01
C VAL A 88 34.23 -11.54 22.70
#